data_AF-A0A2V8B4S7-F1
#
_entry.id   AF-A0A2V8B4S7-F1
#
_cell.length_a   1.000
_cell.length_b   1.000
_cell.length_c   1.000
_cell.angle_alpha   90.00
_cell.angle_beta   90.00
_cell.angle_gamma   90.00
#
_symmetry.space_group_name_H-M   'P 1'
#
loop_
_entity.id
_entity.type
_entity.pdbx_description
1 polymer ?
#
loop_
_entity_poly.entity_id
_entity_poly.type
_entity_poly.pdbx_seq_one_letter_code
_entity_poly.pdbx_strand_id
1 'polypeptide(L)' 'MTPDYFRTMKIPLLQGRDFADRDDLQSPPVAVINQTFARTMWPGEDPIGKRIRVPDFKISVAIVGVVGDVKHRFAGPRRS' A
#
# COMPACT_ATOMS: atom_id res chain seq x y z
N MET A 1 10.86 7.98 1.45
CA MET A 1 9.67 8.15 0.60
C MET A 1 9.08 9.53 0.87
N THR A 2 8.36 10.16 -0.06
CA THR A 2 7.74 11.47 0.20
C THR A 2 6.57 11.29 1.17
N PRO A 3 6.59 11.91 2.37
CA PRO A 3 5.44 11.92 3.28
C PRO A 3 4.23 12.58 2.60
N ASP A 4 3.02 12.25 3.06
CA ASP A 4 1.77 12.89 2.63
C ASP A 4 1.44 12.74 1.13
N TYR A 5 1.98 11.73 0.45
CA TYR A 5 1.68 11.48 -0.97
C TYR A 5 0.18 11.30 -1.20
N PHE A 6 -0.48 10.44 -0.42
CA PHE A 6 -1.90 10.17 -0.59
C PHE A 6 -2.77 11.37 -0.22
N ARG A 7 -2.35 12.11 0.81
CA ARG A 7 -2.99 13.37 1.20
C ARG A 7 -2.93 14.40 0.07
N THR A 8 -1.77 14.56 -0.56
CA THR A 8 -1.59 15.46 -1.71
C THR A 8 -2.48 15.05 -2.88
N MET A 9 -2.61 13.75 -3.13
CA MET A 9 -3.48 13.18 -4.16
C MET A 9 -4.97 13.15 -3.76
N LYS A 10 -5.34 13.68 -2.59
CA LYS A 10 -6.71 13.67 -2.02
C LYS A 10 -7.30 12.26 -1.90
N ILE A 11 -6.44 11.26 -1.70
CA ILE A 11 -6.86 9.89 -1.46
C ILE A 11 -7.04 9.73 0.05
N PRO A 12 -8.23 9.35 0.54
CA PRO A 12 -8.47 9.26 1.98
C PRO A 12 -7.73 8.07 2.58
N LEU A 13 -7.02 8.30 3.69
CA LEU A 13 -6.53 7.25 4.58
C LEU A 13 -7.71 6.70 5.38
N LEU A 14 -7.97 5.40 5.25
CA LEU A 14 -9.09 4.72 5.91
C LEU A 14 -8.66 4.04 7.22
N GLN A 15 -7.41 3.57 7.26
CA GLN A 15 -6.87 2.86 8.42
C GLN A 15 -5.35 2.97 8.48
N GLY A 16 -4.78 2.95 9.69
CA GLY A 16 -3.33 2.94 9.90
C GLY A 16 -2.70 4.32 9.68
N ARG A 17 -1.61 4.36 8.91
CA ARG A 17 -0.83 5.57 8.63
C ARG A 17 -0.33 5.61 7.19
N ASP A 18 -0.03 6.81 6.70
CA ASP A 18 0.76 7.02 5.48
C ASP A 18 2.25 6.66 5.73
N PHE A 19 3.04 6.68 4.67
CA PHE A 19 4.49 6.69 4.74
C PHE A 19 4.97 7.89 5.56
N ALA A 20 5.96 7.64 6.41
CA ALA A 20 6.63 8.65 7.22
C ALA A 20 8.11 8.74 6.81
N ASP A 21 8.81 9.79 7.24
CA ASP A 21 10.24 9.99 6.93
C ASP A 21 11.12 8.81 7.36
N ARG A 22 10.74 8.15 8.45
CA ARG A 22 11.39 6.94 8.97
C ARG A 22 11.21 5.70 8.10
N ASP A 23 10.31 5.70 7.12
CA ASP A 23 10.14 4.58 6.19
C ASP A 23 11.09 4.78 4.99
N ASP A 24 12.38 4.77 5.29
CA ASP A 24 13.46 4.92 4.32
C ASP A 24 14.03 3.56 3.87
N LEU A 25 15.02 3.59 2.98
CA LEU A 25 15.65 2.39 2.45
C LEU A 25 16.46 1.60 3.50
N GLN A 26 16.76 2.21 4.65
CA GLN A 26 17.47 1.55 5.75
C GLN A 26 16.51 0.86 6.72
N SER A 27 15.21 1.11 6.57
CA SER A 27 14.17 0.60 7.46
C SER A 27 13.49 -0.64 6.88
N PRO A 28 12.88 -1.50 7.72
CA PRO A 28 12.09 -2.62 7.23
C PRO A 28 11.00 -2.13 6.25
N PRO A 29 10.83 -2.79 5.10
CA PRO A 29 9.97 -2.25 4.05
C PRO A 29 8.49 -2.37 4.46
N VAL A 30 7.74 -1.30 4.17
CA VAL A 30 6.32 -1.16 4.49
C VAL A 30 5.50 -0.84 3.25
N ALA A 31 4.19 -1.09 3.31
CA ALA A 31 3.26 -0.84 2.23
C ALA A 31 1.97 -0.18 2.72
N VAL A 32 1.40 0.66 1.85
CA VAL A 32 0.03 1.18 1.95
C VAL A 32 -0.76 0.57 0.79
N ILE A 33 -1.91 -0.03 1.09
CA ILE A 33 -2.73 -0.75 0.10
C ILE A 33 -4.09 -0.07 -0.08
N ASN A 34 -4.76 -0.30 -1.21
CA ASN A 34 -6.13 0.18 -1.40
C ASN A 34 -7.16 -0.73 -0.71
N GLN A 35 -8.35 -0.17 -0.45
CA GLN A 35 -9.43 -0.86 0.22
C GLN A 35 -9.89 -2.12 -0.51
N THR A 36 -9.90 -2.13 -1.85
CA THR A 36 -10.26 -3.33 -2.61
C THR A 36 -9.28 -4.47 -2.38
N PHE A 37 -7.97 -4.23 -2.45
CA PHE A 37 -6.98 -5.28 -2.20
C PHE A 37 -7.05 -5.81 -0.76
N ALA A 38 -7.24 -4.93 0.22
CA ALA A 38 -7.42 -5.32 1.63
C ALA A 38 -8.61 -6.29 1.79
N ARG A 39 -9.77 -5.96 1.22
CA ARG A 39 -10.98 -6.82 1.30
C ARG A 39 -10.81 -8.15 0.57
N THR A 40 -10.06 -8.18 -0.52
CA THR A 40 -9.82 -9.42 -1.28
C THR A 40 -8.90 -10.36 -0.54
N MET A 41 -7.81 -9.84 0.05
CA MET A 41 -6.79 -10.65 0.71
C MET A 41 -7.15 -11.03 2.15
N TRP A 42 -7.87 -10.15 2.86
CA TRP A 42 -8.28 -10.34 4.26
C TRP A 42 -9.75 -9.97 4.47
N PRO A 43 -10.70 -10.79 3.96
CA PRO A 43 -12.11 -10.51 4.11
C PRO A 43 -12.52 -10.49 5.59
N GLY A 44 -13.00 -9.35 6.07
CA GLY A 44 -13.47 -9.19 7.47
C GLY A 44 -12.36 -9.13 8.52
N GLU A 45 -11.09 -9.08 8.12
CA GLU A 45 -9.94 -9.01 9.03
C GLU A 45 -9.19 -7.68 8.88
N ASP A 46 -8.50 -7.26 9.94
CA ASP A 46 -7.61 -6.11 9.92
C ASP A 46 -6.32 -6.44 9.13
N PRO A 47 -6.03 -5.77 8.00
CA PRO A 47 -4.82 -6.01 7.23
C PRO A 47 -3.56 -5.38 7.84
N ILE A 48 -3.68 -4.45 8.79
CA ILE A 48 -2.54 -3.74 9.39
C ILE A 48 -1.62 -4.72 10.11
N GLY A 49 -0.30 -4.59 9.90
CA GLY A 49 0.73 -5.45 10.47
C GLY A 49 0.93 -6.78 9.73
N LYS A 50 -0.04 -7.21 8.89
CA LYS A 50 0.15 -8.36 8.01
C LYS A 50 1.20 -8.06 6.95
N ARG A 51 1.77 -9.13 6.38
CA ARG A 51 2.84 -9.00 5.37
C ARG A 51 2.41 -9.58 4.04
N ILE A 52 2.80 -8.91 2.97
CA ILE A 52 2.73 -9.43 1.60
C ILE A 52 4.12 -9.71 1.08
N ARG A 53 4.23 -10.75 0.25
CA ARG A 53 5.45 -11.01 -0.50
C ARG A 53 5.33 -10.31 -1.84
N VAL A 54 6.36 -9.56 -2.25
CA VAL A 54 6.43 -8.95 -3.57
C VAL A 54 7.43 -9.78 -4.39
N PRO A 55 6.95 -10.71 -5.26
CA PRO A 55 7.81 -11.71 -5.89
C PRO A 55 8.96 -11.11 -6.70
N ASP A 56 8.65 -10.06 -7.47
CA ASP A 56 9.61 -9.39 -8.36
C ASP A 56 10.82 -8.80 -7.60
N PHE A 57 10.60 -8.37 -6.37
CA PHE A 57 11.64 -7.81 -5.51
C PHE A 57 12.15 -8.82 -4.47
N LYS A 58 11.58 -10.02 -4.39
CA LYS A 58 11.88 -11.06 -3.39
C LYS A 58 11.82 -10.56 -1.93
N ILE A 59 11.10 -9.46 -1.67
CA ILE A 59 10.93 -8.89 -0.33
C ILE A 59 9.58 -9.24 0.27
N SER A 60 9.51 -9.16 1.60
CA SER A 60 8.26 -9.18 2.34
C SER A 60 8.06 -7.80 2.97
N VAL A 61 6.90 -7.18 2.75
CA VAL A 61 6.60 -5.82 3.25
C VAL A 61 5.42 -5.86 4.22
N ALA A 62 5.50 -5.07 5.29
CA ALA A 62 4.43 -4.98 6.28
C ALA A 62 3.42 -3.91 5.89
N ILE A 63 2.13 -4.21 6.00
CA ILE A 63 1.06 -3.24 5.71
C ILE A 63 0.93 -2.29 6.89
N VAL A 64 1.06 -0.99 6.64
CA VAL A 64 0.95 0.06 7.66
C VAL A 64 -0.23 1.00 7.43
N GLY A 65 -0.88 0.91 6.27
CA GLY A 65 -2.03 1.74 5.97
C GLY A 65 -2.95 1.16 4.90
N VAL A 66 -4.22 1.57 4.97
CA VAL A 66 -5.23 1.31 3.94
C VAL A 66 -5.80 2.64 3.47
N VAL A 67 -5.85 2.83 2.15
CA VAL A 67 -6.39 4.05 1.53
C VAL A 67 -7.61 3.73 0.66
N GLY A 68 -8.40 4.77 0.36
CA GLY A 68 -9.51 4.67 -0.59
C GLY A 68 -9.06 4.20 -1.97
N ASP A 69 -9.96 3.53 -2.68
CA ASP A 69 -9.70 3.10 -4.05
C ASP A 69 -9.51 4.32 -4.96
N VAL A 70 -8.36 4.38 -5.63
CA VAL A 70 -8.08 5.40 -6.64
C VAL A 70 -8.50 4.84 -8.00
N LYS A 71 -9.30 5.59 -8.76
CA LYS A 71 -9.52 5.28 -10.18
C LYS A 71 -8.26 5.60 -10.99
N HIS A 72 -7.21 4.79 -10.87
CA HIS A 72 -6.16 4.79 -11.86
C HIS A 72 -6.61 3.96 -13.06
N ARG A 73 -6.72 4.59 -14.24
CA ARG A 73 -6.64 3.86 -15.51
C ARG A 73 -5.20 3.34 -15.64
N PHE A 74 -4.88 2.24 -14.98
CA PHE A 74 -3.65 1.51 -15.28
C PHE A 74 -3.85 0.81 -16.62
N ALA A 75 -3.37 1.44 -17.70
CA ALA A 75 -3.01 0.70 -18.91
C ALA A 75 -1.80 -0.17 -18.54
N GLY A 76 -2.04 -1.43 -18.17
CA GLY A 76 -0.99 -2.42 -18.17
C GLY A 76 -0.39 -2.54 -19.58
N PRO A 77 0.90 -2.86 -19.73
CA PRO A 77 1.48 -3.02 -21.04
C PRO A 77 0.73 -4.14 -21.78
N ARG A 78 0.20 -3.82 -22.96
CA ARG A 78 -0.29 -4.83 -23.90
C ARG A 78 0.88 -5.78 -24.18
N ARG A 79 0.78 -7.02 -23.72
CA ARG A 79 1.63 -8.09 -24.24
C ARG A 79 1.21 -8.31 -25.70
N SER A 80 2.13 -7.99 -26.62
CA SER A 80 2.16 -8.53 -27.96
C SER A 80 2.67 -9.96 -27.94
#